data_AF-A0A421F497-F1
#
_entry.id   AF-A0A421F497-F1
#
_cell.length_a   1.000
_cell.length_b   1.000
_cell.length_c   1.000
_cell.angle_alpha   90.00
_cell.angle_beta   90.00
_cell.angle_gamma   90.00
#
_symmetry.space_group_name_H-M   'P 1'
#
loop_
_entity.id
_entity.type
_entity.pdbx_description
1 polymer ?
#
loop_
_entity_poly.entity_id
_entity_poly.type
_entity_poly.pdbx_seq_one_letter_code
_entity_poly.pdbx_strand_id
1 'polypeptide(L)'
;NRDVAKYWERYDVCKFLQKRQELLTTKLRGKVHVICGFEDTYYLDFACRSLQKIVGDGNAPGQVGATVPNYVAMVPGDHTTIRSRTHYLQVYSEIAKVYSQSLKA
;
A
#
# COMPACT_ATOMS: atom_id res chain seq x y z
N ASN A 1 0.36 -29.30 2.40
CA ASN A 1 1.55 -28.80 1.68
C ASN A 1 2.25 -27.70 2.48
N ARG A 2 2.92 -28.06 3.59
CA ARG A 2 3.47 -27.09 4.58
C ARG A 2 4.78 -26.47 4.12
N ASP A 3 5.61 -27.23 3.41
CA ASP A 3 6.91 -26.78 2.93
C ASP A 3 6.79 -25.73 1.82
N VAL A 4 5.80 -25.90 0.92
CA VAL A 4 5.49 -24.88 -0.09
C VAL A 4 5.05 -23.59 0.57
N ALA A 5 4.13 -23.63 1.54
CA ALA A 5 3.72 -22.43 2.28
C ALA A 5 4.92 -21.74 2.96
N LYS A 6 5.80 -22.52 3.62
CA LYS A 6 7.03 -22.02 4.25
C LYS A 6 7.98 -21.36 3.25
N TYR A 7 8.13 -21.93 2.05
CA TYR A 7 8.96 -21.37 1.00
C TYR A 7 8.46 -20.01 0.52
N TRP A 8 7.14 -19.84 0.38
CA TRP A 8 6.51 -18.59 -0.06
C TRP A 8 6.54 -17.46 0.97
N GLU A 9 6.73 -17.74 2.27
CA GLU A 9 6.75 -16.71 3.32
C GLU A 9 7.79 -15.60 3.09
N ARG A 10 8.87 -15.89 2.37
CA ARG A 10 9.90 -14.89 2.05
C ARG A 10 9.41 -13.78 1.12
N TYR A 11 8.31 -14.01 0.40
CA TYR A 11 7.66 -13.05 -0.49
C TYR A 11 6.45 -12.38 0.16
N ASP A 12 6.11 -12.73 1.39
CA ASP A 12 5.01 -12.12 2.14
C ASP A 12 5.45 -10.74 2.65
N VAL A 13 4.93 -9.69 1.99
CA VAL A 13 5.22 -8.30 2.36
C VAL A 13 4.72 -7.94 3.76
N CYS A 14 3.62 -8.53 4.22
CA CYS A 14 3.11 -8.29 5.57
C CYS A 14 4.09 -8.83 6.61
N LYS A 15 4.55 -10.09 6.46
CA LYS A 15 5.59 -10.67 7.33
C LYS A 15 6.90 -9.90 7.24
N PHE A 16 7.29 -9.44 6.06
CA PHE A 16 8.50 -8.64 5.87
C PHE A 16 8.45 -7.33 6.67
N LEU A 17 7.33 -6.59 6.59
CA LEU A 17 7.15 -5.31 7.27
C LEU A 17 6.91 -5.47 8.77
N GLN A 18 6.17 -6.50 9.20
CA GLN A 18 5.97 -6.79 10.63
C GLN A 18 7.29 -7.05 11.37
N LYS A 19 8.24 -7.72 10.72
CA LYS A 19 9.59 -7.97 11.29
C LYS A 19 10.50 -6.74 11.26
N ARG A 20 10.12 -5.70 10.50
CA ARG A 20 10.96 -4.54 10.19
C ARG A 20 10.14 -3.24 10.15
N GLN A 21 9.37 -3.00 11.21
CA GLN A 21 8.43 -1.87 11.26
C GLN A 21 9.12 -0.51 11.10
N GLU A 22 10.38 -0.41 11.54
CA GLU A 22 11.22 0.78 11.41
C GLU A 22 11.44 1.21 9.96
N LEU A 23 11.30 0.31 8.98
CA LEU A 23 11.40 0.67 7.57
C LEU A 23 10.31 1.65 7.14
N LEU A 24 9.10 1.54 7.70
CA LEU A 24 7.96 2.39 7.36
C LEU A 24 8.14 3.84 7.79
N THR A 25 8.98 4.10 8.80
CA THR A 25 9.32 5.45 9.28
C THR A 25 10.67 5.95 8.75
N THR A 26 11.48 5.07 8.17
CA THR A 26 12.81 5.38 7.61
C THR A 26 12.80 5.27 6.08
N LYS A 27 13.34 4.17 5.53
CA LYS A 27 13.60 4.01 4.09
C LYS A 27 12.34 3.98 3.23
N LEU A 28 11.25 3.45 3.77
CA LEU A 28 9.95 3.31 3.10
C LEU A 28 8.96 4.41 3.47
N ARG A 29 9.35 5.40 4.29
CA ARG A 29 8.47 6.53 4.61
C ARG A 29 8.04 7.24 3.33
N GLY A 30 6.74 7.32 3.08
CA GLY A 30 6.18 7.98 1.89
C GLY A 30 6.00 7.06 0.68
N LYS A 31 6.36 5.77 0.75
CA LYS A 31 6.63 4.98 -0.47
C LYS A 31 5.70 3.79 -0.69
N VAL A 32 4.98 3.32 0.33
CA VAL A 32 4.08 2.17 0.22
C VAL A 32 2.64 2.66 0.11
N HIS A 33 2.20 2.91 -1.12
CA HIS A 33 0.84 3.31 -1.44
C HIS A 33 0.19 2.25 -2.33
N VAL A 34 -0.94 1.70 -1.89
CA VAL A 34 -1.69 0.67 -2.63
C VAL A 34 -3.15 1.09 -2.74
N ILE A 35 -3.71 0.98 -3.94
CA ILE A 35 -5.15 1.15 -4.19
C ILE A 35 -5.68 -0.20 -4.65
N CYS A 36 -6.70 -0.72 -3.98
CA CYS A 36 -7.28 -2.03 -4.27
C CYS A 36 -8.80 -1.96 -4.28
N GLY A 37 -9.41 -2.57 -5.29
CA GLY A 37 -10.86 -2.73 -5.38
C GLY A 37 -11.36 -3.80 -4.42
N PHE A 38 -12.46 -3.56 -3.70
CA PHE A 38 -13.04 -4.61 -2.86
C PHE A 38 -13.87 -5.65 -3.65
N GLU A 39 -14.08 -5.43 -4.96
CA GLU A 39 -14.73 -6.40 -5.87
C GLU A 39 -13.69 -7.18 -6.69
N ASP A 40 -12.40 -7.06 -6.35
CA ASP A 40 -11.31 -7.74 -7.05
C ASP A 40 -11.34 -9.27 -6.82
N THR A 41 -11.43 -10.03 -7.91
CA THR A 41 -11.55 -11.49 -7.90
C THR A 41 -10.22 -12.23 -7.87
N TYR A 42 -9.08 -11.53 -7.85
CA TYR A 42 -7.73 -12.11 -7.79
C TYR A 42 -7.22 -12.36 -6.36
N TYR A 43 -8.13 -12.51 -5.39
CA TYR A 43 -7.80 -12.67 -3.96
C TYR A 43 -6.99 -11.51 -3.35
N LEU A 44 -7.00 -10.33 -3.98
CA LEU A 44 -6.22 -9.19 -3.55
C LEU A 44 -6.86 -8.44 -2.37
N ASP A 45 -8.19 -8.49 -2.21
CA ASP A 45 -8.90 -7.77 -1.14
C ASP A 45 -8.35 -8.14 0.25
N PHE A 46 -8.37 -9.43 0.62
CA PHE A 46 -7.89 -9.87 1.93
C PHE A 46 -6.40 -9.59 2.16
N ALA A 47 -5.58 -9.70 1.11
CA ALA A 47 -4.15 -9.38 1.19
C ALA A 47 -3.93 -7.89 1.43
N CYS A 48 -4.64 -7.03 0.71
CA CYS A 48 -4.57 -5.58 0.83
C CYS A 48 -5.11 -5.10 2.19
N ARG A 49 -6.20 -5.68 2.70
CA ARG A 49 -6.69 -5.41 4.06
C ARG A 49 -5.69 -5.82 5.15
N SER A 50 -4.97 -6.93 4.94
CA SER A 50 -3.92 -7.36 5.86
C SER A 50 -2.76 -6.35 5.89
N LEU A 51 -2.36 -5.84 4.72
CA LEU A 51 -1.36 -4.79 4.60
C LEU A 51 -1.85 -3.46 5.19
N GLN A 52 -3.12 -3.09 4.97
CA GLN A 52 -3.75 -1.87 5.49
C GLN A 52 -3.61 -1.76 7.01
N LYS A 53 -3.77 -2.88 7.74
CA LYS A 53 -3.59 -2.92 9.20
C LYS A 53 -2.16 -2.57 9.65
N ILE A 54 -1.17 -2.71 8.77
CA ILE A 54 0.24 -2.44 9.05
C ILE A 54 0.60 -1.00 8.65
N VAL A 55 0.17 -0.57 7.46
CA VAL A 55 0.62 0.72 6.89
C VAL A 55 -0.33 1.88 7.16
N GLY A 56 -1.62 1.61 7.39
CA GLY A 56 -2.67 2.61 7.58
C GLY A 56 -3.72 2.60 6.46
N ASP A 57 -4.85 3.27 6.73
CA ASP A 57 -5.98 3.40 5.81
C ASP A 57 -5.95 4.75 5.08
N GLY A 58 -5.86 4.71 3.76
CA GLY A 58 -5.84 5.91 2.92
C GLY A 58 -7.19 6.62 2.79
N ASN A 59 -8.28 5.99 3.23
CA ASN A 59 -9.64 6.54 3.20
C ASN A 59 -10.12 7.04 4.57
N ALA A 60 -9.31 6.90 5.63
CA ALA A 60 -9.74 7.29 6.97
C ALA A 60 -10.02 8.81 7.05
N PRO A 61 -11.11 9.23 7.73
CA PRO A 61 -11.45 10.65 7.87
C PRO A 61 -10.32 11.41 8.58
N GLY A 62 -9.86 12.52 7.98
CA GLY A 62 -8.69 13.28 8.43
C GLY A 62 -7.34 12.78 7.89
N GLN A 63 -7.35 11.71 7.08
CA GLN A 63 -6.18 11.10 6.45
C GLN A 63 -6.25 11.17 4.92
N VAL A 64 -6.53 12.37 4.40
CA VAL A 64 -6.42 12.68 2.96
C VAL A 64 -4.93 12.75 2.60
N GLY A 65 -4.31 11.63 2.20
CA GLY A 65 -3.03 11.54 1.45
C GLY A 65 -1.81 12.34 1.94
N ALA A 66 -1.92 13.01 3.09
CA ALA A 66 -0.99 14.03 3.57
C ALA A 66 -0.49 13.71 4.98
N THR A 67 -1.24 12.92 5.76
CA THR A 67 -0.94 12.58 7.16
C THR A 67 -0.40 11.17 7.36
N VAL A 68 -0.72 10.21 6.49
CA VAL A 68 -0.14 8.85 6.57
C VAL A 68 0.96 8.72 5.51
N PRO A 69 2.22 8.47 5.90
CA PRO A 69 3.30 8.31 4.94
C PRO A 69 3.20 7.01 4.13
N ASN A 70 2.35 6.06 4.51
CA ASN A 70 2.13 4.81 3.78
C ASN A 70 0.65 4.45 3.94
N TYR A 71 0.02 3.81 2.96
CA TYR A 71 -1.39 3.44 3.09
C TYR A 71 -1.82 2.34 2.12
N VAL A 72 -2.93 1.70 2.47
CA VAL A 72 -3.78 0.98 1.51
C VAL A 72 -5.14 1.65 1.48
N ALA A 73 -5.62 1.99 0.28
CA ALA A 73 -6.95 2.51 0.04
C ALA A 73 -7.82 1.43 -0.62
N MET A 74 -8.84 0.97 0.11
CA MET A 74 -9.83 0.03 -0.42
C MET A 74 -10.97 0.80 -1.06
N VAL A 75 -11.23 0.60 -2.35
CA VAL A 75 -12.18 1.40 -3.14
C VAL A 75 -13.23 0.52 -3.84
N PRO A 76 -14.39 1.06 -4.23
CA PRO A 76 -15.36 0.33 -5.05
C PRO A 76 -14.81 -0.08 -6.42
N GLY A 77 -15.26 -1.23 -6.92
CA GLY A 77 -14.87 -1.78 -8.21
C GLY A 77 -13.85 -2.92 -8.17
N ASP A 78 -13.56 -3.45 -9.35
CA ASP A 78 -12.64 -4.55 -9.61
C ASP A 78 -11.27 -4.06 -10.14
N HIS A 79 -10.36 -5.00 -10.43
CA HIS A 79 -9.02 -4.73 -10.97
C HIS A 79 -9.00 -3.79 -12.19
N THR A 80 -10.04 -3.84 -13.03
CA THR A 80 -10.17 -3.06 -14.25
C THR A 80 -10.80 -1.70 -13.96
N THR A 81 -11.91 -1.67 -13.23
CA THR A 81 -12.68 -0.44 -13.02
C THR A 81 -11.97 0.56 -12.11
N ILE A 82 -11.09 0.09 -11.21
CA ILE A 82 -10.28 0.99 -10.38
C ILE A 82 -9.18 1.71 -11.15
N ARG A 83 -8.87 1.33 -12.39
CA ARG A 83 -7.80 1.93 -13.21
C ARG A 83 -8.26 3.26 -13.84
N SER A 84 -8.58 4.23 -13.00
CA SER A 84 -9.05 5.55 -13.41
C SER A 84 -7.90 6.55 -13.56
N ARG A 85 -8.08 7.56 -14.41
CA ARG A 85 -7.14 8.69 -14.54
C ARG A 85 -6.88 9.37 -13.20
N THR A 86 -7.89 9.47 -12.35
CA THR A 86 -7.78 10.07 -11.01
C THR A 86 -6.79 9.31 -10.14
N HIS A 87 -6.90 7.98 -10.05
CA HIS A 87 -5.97 7.17 -9.26
C HIS A 87 -4.55 7.22 -9.83
N TYR A 88 -4.38 7.24 -11.16
CA TYR A 88 -3.06 7.42 -11.76
C TYR A 88 -2.44 8.78 -11.38
N LEU A 89 -3.19 9.88 -11.52
CA LEU A 89 -2.70 11.21 -11.18
C LEU A 89 -2.34 11.33 -9.70
N GLN A 90 -3.14 10.73 -8.82
CA GLN A 90 -2.84 10.66 -7.39
C GLN A 90 -1.49 9.98 -7.15
N VAL A 91 -1.31 8.74 -7.61
CA VAL A 91 -0.08 7.96 -7.41
C VAL A 91 1.14 8.70 -7.97
N TYR A 92 1.05 9.27 -9.18
CA TYR A 92 2.16 10.03 -9.76
C TYR A 92 2.50 11.29 -8.96
N SER A 93 1.50 12.02 -8.47
CA SER A 93 1.74 13.21 -7.65
C SER A 93 2.42 12.86 -6.32
N GLU A 94 2.05 11.74 -5.71
CA GLU A 94 2.64 11.23 -4.47
C GLU A 94 4.10 10.80 -4.68
N ILE A 95 4.39 10.07 -5.76
CA ILE A 95 5.76 9.69 -6.14
C ILE A 95 6.63 10.94 -6.35
N ALA A 96 6.13 11.92 -7.12
CA ALA A 96 6.86 13.15 -7.40
C ALA A 96 7.16 13.94 -6.11
N LYS A 97 6.20 14.01 -5.18
CA LYS A 97 6.37 14.65 -3.87
C LYS A 97 7.48 13.98 -3.06
N VAL A 98 7.46 12.64 -2.96
CA VAL A 98 8.45 11.87 -2.20
C VAL A 98 9.84 11.98 -2.82
N TYR A 99 9.94 11.90 -4.15
CA TYR A 99 11.19 12.09 -4.87
C TYR A 99 11.78 13.48 -4.61
N SER A 100 10.96 14.53 -4.74
CA SER A 100 11.38 15.92 -4.49
C SER A 100 11.85 16.15 -3.05
N GLN A 101 11.26 15.45 -2.07
CA GLN A 101 11.71 15.48 -0.67
C GLN A 101 13.04 14.75 -0.48
N SER A 102 13.25 13.63 -1.17
CA SER A 102 14.50 12.86 -1.09
C SER A 102 15.72 13.59 -1.66
N LEU A 103 15.54 14.51 -2.60
CA LEU A 103 16.62 15.38 -3.10
C LEU A 103 17.04 16.47 -2.11
N LYS A 104 16.21 16.75 -1.09
CA LYS A 104 16.44 17.82 -0.10
C LYS A 104 17.00 17.29 1.24
N ALA A 105 17.01 15.99 1.43
CA ALA A 105 17.45 15.30 2.64
C ALA A 105 18.89 14.79 2.48
#